data_AF-A0A850EWR2-F1
#
_entry.id   AF-A0A850EWR2-F1
#
_cell.length_a   1.000
_cell.length_b   1.000
_cell.length_c   1.000
_cell.angle_alpha   90.00
_cell.angle_beta   90.00
_cell.angle_gamma   90.00
#
_symmetry.space_group_name_H-M   'P 1'
#
loop_
_entity.id
_entity.type
_entity.pdbx_description
1 polymer ?
#
loop_
_entity_poly.entity_id
_entity_poly.type
_entity_poly.pdbx_seq_one_letter_code
_entity_poly.pdbx_strand_id
1 'polypeptide(L)'
;MNKKNSEFIIWATENRWDITEKSGSQLNLDSSIISRYKEIPNEYLDFLSMVEKCITPDEKTWFICEDEFNNSSAIEFKWNEYESLSLEAAMDDYIWKSEITSWWDNYLPIVMSVDGGYSFYAIDLTNDKGVIVRGCEPEFEEIEKVANTLEQFFDLIMSNSVEFSVT
;
A
#
# COMPACT_ATOMS: atom_id res chain seq x y z
N MET A 1 -3.86 -20.18 4.83
CA MET A 1 -3.80 -19.69 3.44
C MET A 1 -5.09 -18.98 3.16
N ASN A 2 -5.09 -17.64 3.13
CA ASN A 2 -6.29 -16.87 2.81
C ASN A 2 -6.70 -17.16 1.34
N LYS A 3 -7.93 -17.65 1.16
CA LYS A 3 -8.47 -18.05 -0.16
C LYS A 3 -8.52 -16.87 -1.14
N LYS A 4 -8.86 -15.66 -0.66
CA LYS A 4 -8.98 -14.47 -1.49
C LYS A 4 -7.63 -13.98 -2.00
N ASN A 5 -6.58 -14.02 -1.18
CA ASN A 5 -5.22 -13.67 -1.61
C ASN A 5 -4.76 -14.58 -2.75
N SER A 6 -4.99 -15.90 -2.64
CA SER A 6 -4.66 -16.84 -3.71
C SER A 6 -5.48 -16.60 -4.98
N GLU A 7 -6.78 -16.30 -4.86
CA GLU A 7 -7.63 -15.93 -6.01
C GLU A 7 -7.08 -14.68 -6.73
N PHE A 8 -6.73 -13.64 -5.98
CA PHE A 8 -6.16 -12.41 -6.53
C PHE A 8 -4.82 -12.64 -7.24
N ILE A 9 -3.91 -13.40 -6.64
CA ILE A 9 -2.58 -13.70 -7.22
C ILE A 9 -2.72 -14.45 -8.55
N ILE A 10 -3.62 -15.45 -8.61
CA ILE A 10 -3.91 -16.18 -9.86
C ILE A 10 -4.45 -15.23 -10.91
N TRP A 11 -5.46 -14.42 -10.55
CA TRP A 11 -6.04 -13.43 -11.46
C TRP A 11 -4.99 -12.44 -11.97
N ALA A 12 -4.14 -11.91 -11.09
CA ALA A 12 -3.10 -10.94 -11.45
C ALA A 12 -2.10 -11.54 -12.46
N THR A 13 -1.69 -12.79 -12.22
CA THR A 13 -0.83 -13.56 -13.13
C THR A 13 -1.49 -13.75 -14.50
N GLU A 14 -2.78 -14.14 -14.54
CA GLU A 14 -3.55 -14.29 -15.77
C GLU A 14 -3.73 -12.95 -16.53
N ASN A 15 -3.76 -11.84 -15.80
CA ASN A 15 -3.85 -10.48 -16.33
C ASN A 15 -2.48 -9.82 -16.56
N ARG A 16 -1.40 -10.62 -16.61
CA ARG A 16 -0.03 -10.21 -16.97
C ARG A 16 0.64 -9.24 -16.01
N TRP A 17 0.19 -9.19 -14.76
CA TRP A 17 0.93 -8.49 -13.72
C TRP A 17 2.26 -9.20 -13.50
N ASP A 18 3.31 -8.44 -13.17
CA ASP A 18 4.61 -9.00 -12.80
C ASP A 18 4.56 -9.42 -11.33
N ILE A 19 4.30 -10.71 -11.13
CA ILE A 19 4.18 -11.34 -9.82
C ILE A 19 5.41 -12.20 -9.57
N THR A 20 6.03 -12.03 -8.40
CA THR A 20 6.99 -12.99 -7.86
C THR A 20 6.43 -13.58 -6.57
N GLU A 21 6.14 -14.87 -6.59
CA GLU A 21 5.70 -15.61 -5.41
C GLU A 21 6.85 -15.81 -4.43
N LYS A 22 6.53 -15.76 -3.14
CA LYS A 22 7.51 -15.94 -2.07
C LYS A 22 7.94 -17.40 -1.97
N SER A 23 9.25 -17.63 -1.97
CA SER A 23 9.83 -18.99 -2.04
C SER A 23 9.88 -19.76 -0.69
N GLY A 24 9.05 -19.36 0.28
CA GLY A 24 8.91 -20.02 1.58
C GLY A 24 9.76 -19.44 2.72
N SER A 25 10.38 -18.28 2.52
CA SER A 25 10.95 -17.49 3.61
C SER A 25 9.84 -16.93 4.51
N GLN A 26 10.08 -16.87 5.81
CA GLN A 26 9.15 -16.26 6.75
C GLN A 26 9.10 -14.75 6.51
N LEU A 27 7.90 -14.17 6.53
CA LEU A 27 7.72 -12.71 6.51
C LEU A 27 8.48 -12.07 7.68
N ASN A 28 9.31 -11.09 7.36
CA ASN A 28 10.15 -10.34 8.28
C ASN A 28 10.08 -8.86 7.89
N LEU A 29 9.27 -8.10 8.63
CA LEU A 29 9.15 -6.65 8.46
C LEU A 29 10.13 -5.92 9.39
N ASP A 30 10.66 -4.80 8.93
CA ASP A 30 11.54 -3.95 9.71
C ASP A 30 10.89 -3.54 11.03
N SER A 31 11.70 -3.50 12.09
CA SER A 31 11.23 -3.17 13.43
C SER A 31 10.53 -1.81 13.52
N SER A 32 10.88 -0.85 12.65
CA SER A 32 10.21 0.45 12.55
C SER A 32 8.77 0.32 12.07
N ILE A 33 8.49 -0.56 11.09
CA ILE A 33 7.13 -0.85 10.60
C ILE A 33 6.29 -1.49 11.70
N ILE A 34 6.83 -2.51 12.36
CA ILE A 34 6.15 -3.21 13.46
C ILE A 34 5.88 -2.25 14.64
N SER A 35 6.81 -1.35 14.92
CA SER A 35 6.67 -0.37 16.02
C SER A 35 5.66 0.73 15.69
N ARG A 36 5.63 1.19 14.44
CA ARG A 36 4.69 2.21 13.95
C ARG A 36 3.28 1.65 13.87
N TYR A 37 3.11 0.53 13.17
CA TYR A 37 1.82 -0.10 12.90
C TYR A 37 1.61 -1.33 13.79
N LYS A 38 1.16 -1.10 15.02
CA LYS A 38 1.06 -2.15 16.06
C LYS A 38 0.16 -3.32 15.71
N GLU A 39 -0.85 -3.11 14.87
CA GLU A 39 -1.84 -4.13 14.54
C GLU A 39 -2.14 -4.17 13.03
N ILE A 40 -1.14 -4.54 12.23
CA ILE A 40 -1.32 -4.84 10.80
C ILE A 40 -2.32 -5.99 10.64
N PRO A 41 -3.36 -5.86 9.78
CA PRO A 41 -4.32 -6.93 9.57
C PRO A 41 -3.68 -8.22 9.06
N ASN A 42 -4.10 -9.36 9.62
CA ASN A 42 -3.61 -10.69 9.24
C ASN A 42 -3.81 -10.98 7.75
N GLU A 43 -4.88 -10.46 7.14
CA GLU A 43 -5.16 -10.62 5.71
C GLU A 43 -4.05 -10.03 4.84
N TYR A 44 -3.49 -8.88 5.26
CA TYR A 44 -2.37 -8.24 4.57
C TYR A 44 -1.05 -8.93 4.88
N LEU A 45 -0.82 -9.38 6.12
CA LEU A 45 0.35 -10.20 6.46
C LEU A 45 0.38 -11.53 5.69
N ASP A 46 -0.79 -12.15 5.50
CA ASP A 46 -0.94 -13.35 4.66
C ASP A 46 -0.58 -13.04 3.20
N PHE A 47 -0.94 -11.85 2.69
CA PHE A 47 -0.59 -11.43 1.33
C PHE A 47 0.92 -11.23 1.16
N LEU A 48 1.56 -10.49 2.08
CA LEU A 48 3.01 -10.29 2.11
C LEU A 48 3.81 -11.59 2.31
N SER A 49 3.18 -12.61 2.90
CA SER A 49 3.78 -13.94 3.04
C SER A 49 3.70 -14.79 1.76
N MET A 50 2.90 -14.38 0.78
CA MET A 50 2.72 -15.08 -0.49
C MET A 50 3.48 -14.43 -1.65
N VAL A 51 3.74 -13.13 -1.57
CA VAL A 51 4.22 -12.34 -2.71
C VAL A 51 5.44 -11.51 -2.30
N GLU A 52 6.51 -11.61 -3.10
CA GLU A 52 7.71 -10.78 -3.01
C GLU A 52 7.60 -9.52 -3.88
N LYS A 53 6.86 -9.61 -5.00
CA LYS A 53 6.67 -8.50 -5.95
C LYS A 53 5.31 -8.60 -6.63
N CYS A 54 4.62 -7.47 -6.79
CA CYS A 54 3.33 -7.38 -7.47
C CYS A 54 3.16 -6.03 -8.17
N ILE A 55 3.38 -6.00 -9.48
CA ILE A 55 3.43 -4.77 -10.29
C ILE A 55 2.46 -4.89 -11.47
N THR A 56 1.74 -3.82 -11.78
CA THR A 56 0.85 -3.75 -12.95
C THR A 56 1.62 -3.84 -14.27
N PRO A 57 0.98 -4.28 -15.38
CA PRO A 57 1.67 -4.49 -16.66
C PRO A 57 2.30 -3.23 -17.28
N ASP A 58 1.86 -2.05 -16.87
CA ASP A 58 2.42 -0.76 -17.31
C ASP A 58 3.55 -0.26 -16.41
N GLU A 59 3.89 -1.00 -15.36
CA GLU A 59 4.95 -0.72 -14.38
C GLU A 59 4.73 0.58 -13.59
N LYS A 60 3.51 1.13 -13.59
CA LYS A 60 3.22 2.39 -12.90
C LYS A 60 2.54 2.22 -11.55
N THR A 61 2.08 1.02 -11.22
CA THR A 61 1.39 0.74 -9.96
C THR A 61 1.90 -0.57 -9.38
N TRP A 62 2.12 -0.59 -8.07
CA TRP A 62 2.58 -1.81 -7.40
C TRP A 62 2.08 -1.88 -5.96
N PHE A 63 1.94 -3.11 -5.46
CA PHE A 63 1.75 -3.35 -4.03
C PHE A 63 3.08 -3.18 -3.29
N ILE A 64 3.04 -2.55 -2.13
CA ILE A 64 4.20 -2.43 -1.24
C ILE A 64 4.44 -3.79 -0.59
N CYS A 65 5.54 -4.44 -0.93
CA CYS A 65 5.89 -5.77 -0.43
C CYS A 65 6.96 -5.67 0.67
N GLU A 66 7.44 -6.83 1.14
CA GLU A 66 8.41 -6.92 2.24
C GLU A 66 9.68 -6.11 1.99
N ASP A 67 10.20 -6.13 0.76
CA ASP A 67 11.44 -5.45 0.41
C ASP A 67 11.29 -3.92 0.55
N GLU A 68 10.15 -3.35 0.14
CA GLU A 68 9.84 -1.91 0.30
C GLU A 68 9.75 -1.53 1.79
N PHE A 69 9.06 -2.33 2.60
CA PHE A 69 8.98 -2.11 4.05
C PHE A 69 10.34 -2.21 4.75
N ASN A 70 11.28 -2.98 4.18
CA ASN A 70 12.61 -3.19 4.72
C ASN A 70 13.68 -2.23 4.19
N ASN A 71 13.29 -1.26 3.35
CA ASN A 71 14.20 -0.31 2.73
C ASN A 71 15.37 -0.99 1.99
N SER A 72 15.08 -2.08 1.26
CA SER A 72 16.10 -2.74 0.44
C SER A 72 16.74 -1.73 -0.52
N SER A 73 18.08 -1.72 -0.61
CA SER A 73 18.85 -0.67 -1.30
C SER A 73 18.59 -0.55 -2.80
N ALA A 74 17.85 -1.49 -3.38
CA ALA A 74 17.50 -1.54 -4.80
C ALA A 74 16.16 -0.84 -5.13
N ILE A 75 15.47 -0.29 -4.12
CA ILE A 75 14.13 0.26 -4.26
C ILE A 75 14.19 1.76 -4.45
N GLU A 76 13.58 2.24 -5.54
CA GLU A 76 13.51 3.65 -5.87
C GLU A 76 12.46 4.39 -5.03
N PHE A 77 11.28 3.78 -4.84
CA PHE A 77 10.17 4.34 -4.05
C PHE A 77 10.05 3.63 -2.70
N LYS A 78 10.32 4.35 -1.62
CA LYS A 78 10.16 3.78 -0.28
C LYS A 78 8.69 3.63 0.07
N TRP A 79 8.38 2.75 1.02
CA TRP A 79 7.01 2.56 1.50
C TRP A 79 6.35 3.84 2.03
N ASN A 80 7.15 4.82 2.48
CA ASN A 80 6.70 6.11 3.02
C ASN A 80 7.00 7.29 2.07
N GLU A 81 7.11 7.05 0.77
CA GLU A 81 7.47 8.09 -0.20
C GLU A 81 6.54 9.30 -0.11
N TYR A 82 5.23 9.06 -0.12
CA TYR A 82 4.25 10.15 -0.15
C TYR A 82 4.14 10.91 1.18
N GLU A 83 4.36 10.26 2.32
CA GLU A 83 4.58 10.98 3.59
C GLU A 83 5.79 11.90 3.48
N SER A 84 6.89 11.41 2.90
CA SER A 84 8.12 12.18 2.76
C SER A 84 7.88 13.44 1.88
N LEU A 85 7.14 13.29 0.78
CA LEU A 85 6.73 14.42 -0.06
C LEU A 85 5.84 15.42 0.70
N SER A 86 4.84 14.96 1.46
CA SER A 86 4.01 15.84 2.31
C SER A 86 4.86 16.61 3.32
N LEU A 87 5.80 15.93 3.99
CA LEU A 87 6.70 16.54 4.97
C LEU A 87 7.66 17.55 4.33
N GLU A 88 8.13 17.30 3.12
CA GLU A 88 8.94 18.26 2.35
C GLU A 88 8.13 19.50 1.99
N ALA A 89 6.89 19.32 1.52
CA ALA A 89 5.98 20.41 1.18
C ALA A 89 5.64 21.30 2.39
N ALA A 90 5.60 20.72 3.59
CA ALA A 90 5.37 21.46 4.83
C ALA A 90 6.56 22.35 5.27
N MET A 91 7.74 22.21 4.65
CA MET A 91 8.92 23.05 4.92
C MET A 91 9.24 23.18 6.42
N ASP A 92 9.22 24.39 6.99
CA ASP A 92 9.52 24.65 8.41
C ASP A 92 8.26 24.69 9.30
N ASP A 93 7.09 24.31 8.77
CA ASP A 93 5.86 24.22 9.57
C ASP A 93 5.84 22.92 10.38
N TYR A 94 6.36 23.00 11.61
CA TYR A 94 6.42 21.87 12.52
C TYR A 94 5.05 21.38 13.00
N ILE A 95 4.03 22.24 13.02
CA ILE A 95 2.68 21.84 13.42
C ILE A 95 2.11 20.96 12.31
N TRP A 96 2.18 21.44 11.07
CA TRP A 96 1.69 20.70 9.92
C TRP A 96 2.43 19.38 9.71
N LYS A 97 3.77 19.37 9.87
CA LYS A 97 4.55 18.12 9.86
C LYS A 97 4.09 17.11 10.90
N SER A 98 3.77 17.58 12.11
CA SER A 98 3.26 16.72 13.17
C SER A 98 1.89 16.15 12.82
N GLU A 99 1.03 16.92 12.16
CA GLU A 99 -0.28 16.47 11.69
C GLU A 99 -0.15 15.41 10.57
N ILE A 100 0.73 15.65 9.59
CA ILE A 100 1.06 14.69 8.53
C ILE A 100 1.55 13.36 9.12
N THR A 101 2.58 13.38 9.98
CA THR A 101 3.07 12.13 10.58
C THR A 101 2.01 11.45 11.44
N SER A 102 1.21 12.21 12.20
CA SER A 102 0.12 11.64 13.00
C SER A 102 -0.94 10.98 12.12
N TRP A 103 -1.19 11.50 10.92
CA TRP A 103 -2.04 10.86 9.94
C TRP A 103 -1.39 9.55 9.46
N TRP A 104 -0.17 9.59 8.95
CA TRP A 104 0.53 8.40 8.42
C TRP A 104 0.83 7.31 9.46
N ASP A 105 0.85 7.63 10.75
CA ASP A 105 0.91 6.64 11.84
C ASP A 105 -0.34 5.75 11.92
N ASN A 106 -1.44 6.20 11.34
CA ASN A 106 -2.76 5.58 11.42
C ASN A 106 -3.23 4.94 10.10
N TYR A 107 -2.55 5.22 8.99
CA TYR A 107 -2.86 4.67 7.67
C TYR A 107 -1.63 3.94 7.14
N LEU A 108 -1.74 2.63 6.96
CA LEU A 108 -0.67 1.80 6.42
C LEU A 108 -0.77 1.77 4.90
N PRO A 109 0.14 2.39 4.14
CA PRO A 109 0.12 2.29 2.69
C PRO A 109 0.40 0.86 2.23
N ILE A 110 -0.34 0.41 1.22
CA ILE A 110 -0.30 -0.95 0.68
C ILE A 110 -0.14 -1.00 -0.85
N VAL A 111 -0.48 0.07 -1.55
CA VAL A 111 -0.28 0.23 -3.00
C VAL A 111 0.22 1.64 -3.28
N MET A 112 1.16 1.77 -4.20
CA MET A 112 1.61 3.05 -4.76
C MET A 112 1.34 3.08 -6.26
N SER A 113 1.06 4.27 -6.79
CA SER A 113 0.88 4.51 -8.22
C SER A 113 1.47 5.84 -8.65
N VAL A 114 2.12 5.82 -9.81
CA VAL A 114 2.63 7.00 -10.53
C VAL A 114 1.88 7.19 -11.86
N ASP A 115 0.74 6.53 -12.06
CA ASP A 115 -0.04 6.66 -13.28
C ASP A 115 -0.90 7.93 -13.26
N GLY A 116 -0.69 8.84 -14.22
CA GLY A 116 -1.41 10.11 -14.30
C GLY A 116 -1.10 11.12 -13.18
N GLY A 117 -0.40 10.70 -12.13
CA GLY A 117 -0.02 11.48 -10.95
C GLY A 117 0.34 10.55 -9.80
N TYR A 118 0.70 11.09 -8.64
CA TYR A 118 0.98 10.28 -7.46
C TYR A 118 -0.29 9.95 -6.68
N SER A 119 -0.51 8.65 -6.44
CA SER A 119 -1.60 8.18 -5.59
C SER A 119 -1.23 6.90 -4.84
N PHE A 120 -1.97 6.61 -3.76
CA PHE A 120 -1.79 5.40 -2.98
C PHE A 120 -3.12 4.82 -2.52
N TYR A 121 -3.05 3.56 -2.09
CA TYR A 121 -4.08 2.95 -1.27
C TYR A 121 -3.48 2.58 0.08
N ALA A 122 -4.23 2.83 1.15
CA ALA A 122 -3.84 2.50 2.51
C ALA A 122 -4.94 1.76 3.26
N ILE A 123 -4.53 0.96 4.25
CA ILE A 123 -5.41 0.38 5.25
C ILE A 123 -5.57 1.40 6.38
N ASP A 124 -6.79 1.78 6.69
CA ASP A 124 -7.13 2.51 7.91
C ASP A 124 -6.94 1.59 9.13
N LEU A 125 -6.12 2.01 10.10
CA LEU A 125 -5.84 1.28 11.34
C LEU A 125 -6.54 1.89 12.57
N THR A 126 -7.41 2.87 12.36
CA THR A 126 -8.11 3.63 13.42
C THR A 126 -9.48 3.00 13.77
N ASN A 127 -10.55 3.78 13.68
CA ASN A 127 -11.91 3.40 14.07
C ASN A 127 -12.55 2.49 13.02
N ASP A 128 -12.29 2.72 11.74
CA ASP A 128 -12.78 1.90 10.63
C ASP A 128 -11.72 0.90 10.18
N LYS A 129 -11.17 0.16 11.15
CA LYS A 129 -10.00 -0.72 10.96
C LYS A 129 -10.22 -1.71 9.81
N GLY A 130 -9.31 -1.71 8.84
CA GLY A 130 -9.34 -2.60 7.68
C GLY A 130 -9.98 -2.01 6.43
N VAL A 131 -10.62 -0.83 6.53
CA VAL A 131 -11.09 -0.08 5.37
C VAL A 131 -9.92 0.31 4.49
N ILE A 132 -10.12 0.21 3.17
CA ILE A 132 -9.15 0.67 2.18
C ILE A 132 -9.56 2.08 1.75
N VAL A 133 -8.61 3.00 1.89
CA VAL A 133 -8.72 4.39 1.49
C VAL A 133 -7.76 4.69 0.35
N ARG A 134 -8.05 5.71 -0.43
CA ARG A 134 -7.19 6.22 -1.50
C ARG A 134 -6.91 7.69 -1.27
N GLY A 135 -5.66 8.09 -1.43
CA GLY A 135 -5.24 9.49 -1.47
C GLY A 135 -4.38 9.75 -2.70
N CYS A 136 -4.34 11.01 -3.13
CA CYS A 136 -3.54 11.45 -4.27
C CYS A 136 -2.95 12.83 -4.04
N GLU A 137 -1.94 13.19 -4.81
CA GLU A 137 -1.41 14.55 -4.82
C GLU A 137 -2.50 15.58 -5.23
N PRO A 138 -2.37 16.85 -4.81
CA PRO A 138 -1.31 17.40 -3.95
C PRO A 138 -1.52 17.17 -2.45
N GLU A 139 -2.75 16.91 -1.99
CA GLU A 139 -3.08 16.64 -0.59
C GLU A 139 -3.32 15.14 -0.34
N PHE A 140 -2.24 14.37 -0.14
CA PHE A 140 -2.32 12.91 0.04
C PHE A 140 -3.24 12.48 1.19
N GLU A 141 -3.32 13.28 2.25
CA GLU A 141 -4.12 12.99 3.44
C GLU A 141 -5.63 13.28 3.24
N GLU A 142 -6.01 13.94 2.13
CA GLU A 142 -7.40 14.08 1.67
C GLU A 142 -7.86 12.81 0.95
N ILE A 143 -8.32 11.85 1.75
CA ILE A 143 -8.66 10.51 1.28
C ILE A 143 -10.14 10.30 0.95
N GLU A 144 -10.39 9.34 0.06
CA GLU A 144 -11.68 8.73 -0.17
C GLU A 144 -11.71 7.26 0.26
N LYS A 145 -12.87 6.79 0.74
CA LYS A 145 -13.07 5.37 1.06
C LYS A 145 -13.35 4.58 -0.22
N VAL A 146 -12.57 3.53 -0.46
CA VAL A 146 -12.68 2.68 -1.65
C VAL A 146 -13.30 1.32 -1.33
N ALA A 147 -12.89 0.66 -0.25
CA ALA A 147 -13.39 -0.67 0.11
C ALA A 147 -13.52 -0.83 1.62
N ASN A 148 -14.40 -1.72 2.08
CA ASN A 148 -14.56 -2.01 3.51
C ASN A 148 -13.50 -2.98 4.05
N THR A 149 -12.88 -3.77 3.18
CA THR A 149 -11.86 -4.78 3.52
C THR A 149 -10.87 -4.93 2.36
N LEU A 150 -9.70 -5.52 2.66
CA LEU A 150 -8.72 -5.89 1.64
C LEU A 150 -9.30 -6.88 0.62
N GLU A 151 -10.12 -7.84 1.07
CA GLU A 151 -10.79 -8.79 0.18
C GLU A 151 -11.72 -8.10 -0.83
N GLN A 152 -12.52 -7.13 -0.35
CA GLN A 152 -13.37 -6.34 -1.23
C GLN A 152 -12.53 -5.51 -2.20
N PHE A 153 -11.40 -4.96 -1.74
CA PHE A 153 -10.49 -4.22 -2.61
C PHE A 153 -9.94 -5.09 -3.76
N PHE A 154 -9.53 -6.33 -3.47
CA PHE A 154 -9.15 -7.28 -4.51
C PHE A 154 -10.29 -7.57 -5.48
N ASP A 155 -11.52 -7.78 -5.00
CA ASP A 155 -12.68 -7.98 -5.88
C ASP A 155 -12.95 -6.77 -6.80
N LEU A 156 -12.74 -5.55 -6.29
CA LEU A 156 -12.85 -4.34 -7.10
C LEU A 156 -11.74 -4.26 -8.15
N ILE A 157 -10.49 -4.60 -7.83
CA ILE A 157 -9.39 -4.65 -8.80
C ILE A 157 -9.69 -5.69 -9.88
N MET A 158 -10.10 -6.91 -9.48
CA MET A 158 -10.37 -8.01 -10.40
C MET A 158 -11.53 -7.73 -11.37
N SER A 159 -12.44 -6.83 -10.97
CA SER A 159 -13.57 -6.37 -11.80
C SER A 159 -13.29 -5.07 -12.56
N ASN A 160 -12.07 -4.52 -12.49
CA ASN A 160 -11.70 -3.22 -13.06
C ASN A 160 -12.57 -2.05 -12.53
N SER A 161 -12.95 -2.11 -11.25
CA SER A 161 -13.74 -1.09 -10.56
C SER A 161 -12.90 -0.17 -9.67
N VAL A 162 -11.58 -0.21 -9.81
CA VAL A 162 -10.59 0.61 -9.09
C VAL A 162 -9.79 1.42 -10.10
N GLU A 163 -9.59 2.71 -9.83
CA GLU A 163 -8.76 3.59 -10.66
C GLU A 163 -7.37 3.78 -10.04
N PHE A 164 -6.33 3.35 -10.75
CA PHE A 164 -4.96 3.65 -10.33
C PHE A 164 -4.51 5.04 -10.80
N SER A 165 -5.03 5.51 -11.92
CA SER A 165 -4.68 6.82 -12.46
C SER A 165 -5.31 7.98 -11.70
N VAL A 166 -4.57 9.08 -11.52
CA VAL A 166 -5.15 10.39 -11.18
C VAL A 166 -5.77 10.98 -12.44
N THR A 167 -7.03 11.43 -12.39
CA THR A 167 -7.78 12.01 -13.52
C THR A 167 -8.10 13.49 -13.33
#